data_AF-A0A0C4ELG7-F1
#
_entry.id   AF-A0A0C4ELG7-F1
#
_cell.length_a   1.000
_cell.length_b   1.000
_cell.length_c   1.000
_cell.angle_alpha   90.00
_cell.angle_beta   90.00
_cell.angle_gamma   90.00
#
_symmetry.space_group_name_H-M   'P 1'
#
loop_
_entity.id
_entity.type
_entity.pdbx_description
1 polymer ?
#
loop_
_entity_poly.entity_id
_entity_poly.type
_entity_poly.pdbx_seq_one_letter_code
_entity_poly.pdbx_strand_id
1 'polypeptide(L)'
;MENPRAEIQDVVRSITEPQDAETVLKNIDKYFTEDAFILHPMANQPEMARGKDNLKAIYYFFRKMSKENKIHFHAVMFSEDLTQCAIELTEDVMDPTSVLLPGFAVRPLSIRFLVRVDLRLEADGKYRIWRQHDNFVSDLGMSGFKIFPGAGLISDVIKASGALFTIALGRYFAGDVITPQKERRID
;
A
#
# COMPACT_ATOMS: atom_id res chain seq x y z
N MET A 1 13.15 -2.62 -15.64
CA MET A 1 12.12 -2.04 -16.50
C MET A 1 12.81 -1.06 -17.44
N GLU A 2 12.50 -1.11 -18.72
CA GLU A 2 12.99 -0.14 -19.70
C GLU A 2 12.11 1.13 -19.63
N ASN A 3 10.80 0.95 -19.53
CA ASN A 3 9.80 2.00 -19.35
C ASN A 3 8.93 1.68 -18.12
N PRO A 4 9.26 2.25 -16.93
CA PRO A 4 8.51 2.02 -15.72
C PRO A 4 7.01 2.32 -15.83
N ARG A 5 6.63 3.36 -16.59
CA ARG A 5 5.22 3.76 -16.74
C ARG A 5 4.38 2.70 -17.44
N ALA A 6 4.98 1.97 -18.39
CA ALA A 6 4.30 0.91 -19.11
C ALA A 6 4.38 -0.43 -18.38
N GLU A 7 5.46 -0.68 -17.61
CA GLU A 7 5.78 -2.01 -17.11
C GLU A 7 5.43 -2.25 -15.63
N ILE A 8 5.29 -1.21 -14.79
CA ILE A 8 5.24 -1.40 -13.33
C ILE A 8 4.07 -2.28 -12.86
N GLN A 9 2.92 -2.19 -13.52
CA GLN A 9 1.74 -2.99 -13.16
C GLN A 9 2.00 -4.48 -13.42
N ASP A 10 2.67 -4.80 -14.52
CA ASP A 10 3.04 -6.18 -14.85
C ASP A 10 4.14 -6.68 -13.93
N VAL A 11 5.08 -5.82 -13.51
CA VAL A 11 6.07 -6.14 -12.47
C VAL A 11 5.37 -6.53 -11.17
N VAL A 12 4.47 -5.70 -10.65
CA VAL A 12 3.71 -5.97 -9.42
C VAL A 12 2.90 -7.26 -9.54
N ARG A 13 2.21 -7.48 -10.67
CA ARG A 13 1.51 -8.76 -10.89
C ARG A 13 2.47 -9.94 -10.90
N SER A 14 3.62 -9.80 -11.55
CA SER A 14 4.60 -10.90 -11.70
C SER A 14 5.23 -11.37 -10.39
N ILE A 15 5.22 -10.53 -9.34
CA ILE A 15 5.74 -10.89 -8.02
C ILE A 15 4.65 -11.32 -7.04
N THR A 16 3.36 -11.16 -7.40
CA THR A 16 2.23 -11.42 -6.49
C THR A 16 1.25 -12.47 -7.00
N GLU A 17 0.87 -12.46 -8.29
CA GLU A 17 -0.15 -13.35 -8.85
C GLU A 17 0.33 -14.80 -9.13
N PRO A 18 1.59 -15.06 -9.57
CA PRO A 18 2.07 -16.44 -9.75
C PRO A 18 1.97 -17.24 -8.45
N GLN A 19 1.54 -18.50 -8.56
CA GLN A 19 1.33 -19.38 -7.41
C GLN A 19 2.59 -20.20 -7.07
N ASP A 20 3.50 -20.35 -8.01
CA ASP A 20 4.79 -20.98 -7.77
C ASP A 20 5.80 -19.96 -7.23
N ALA A 21 6.52 -20.35 -6.17
CA ALA A 21 7.48 -19.47 -5.54
C ALA A 21 8.70 -19.20 -6.44
N GLU A 22 9.09 -20.14 -7.29
CA GLU A 22 10.27 -19.99 -8.15
C GLU A 22 10.13 -18.82 -9.13
N THR A 23 8.97 -18.69 -9.79
CA THR A 23 8.66 -17.56 -10.67
C THR A 23 8.69 -16.24 -9.92
N VAL A 24 8.07 -16.19 -8.72
CA VAL A 24 8.11 -14.98 -7.87
C VAL A 24 9.56 -14.60 -7.55
N LEU A 25 10.36 -15.54 -7.07
CA LEU A 25 11.76 -15.30 -6.69
C LEU A 25 12.63 -14.84 -7.87
N LYS A 26 12.41 -15.42 -9.06
CA LYS A 26 13.09 -15.00 -10.28
C LYS A 26 12.70 -13.58 -10.70
N ASN A 27 11.45 -13.19 -10.50
CA ASN A 27 10.99 -11.83 -10.77
C ASN A 27 11.55 -10.83 -9.75
N ILE A 28 11.70 -11.23 -8.48
CA ILE A 28 12.43 -10.43 -7.49
C ILE A 28 13.88 -10.19 -7.94
N ASP A 29 14.58 -11.25 -8.39
CA ASP A 29 15.95 -11.11 -8.91
C ASP A 29 16.05 -10.15 -10.10
N LYS A 30 15.03 -10.13 -10.95
CA LYS A 30 14.99 -9.31 -12.16
C LYS A 30 14.70 -7.82 -11.87
N TYR A 31 13.74 -7.55 -10.99
CA TYR A 31 13.16 -6.21 -10.85
C TYR A 31 13.64 -5.43 -9.63
N PHE A 32 14.32 -6.06 -8.67
CA PHE A 32 14.82 -5.41 -7.47
C PHE A 32 16.35 -5.26 -7.47
N THR A 33 16.84 -4.21 -6.83
CA THR A 33 18.29 -4.00 -6.62
C THR A 33 18.84 -4.94 -5.55
N GLU A 34 20.16 -5.12 -5.49
CA GLU A 34 20.81 -6.00 -4.48
C GLU A 34 20.57 -5.52 -3.03
N ASP A 35 20.46 -4.21 -2.83
CA ASP A 35 20.19 -3.53 -1.56
C ASP A 35 18.69 -3.34 -1.28
N ALA A 36 17.80 -3.95 -2.09
CA ALA A 36 16.38 -3.69 -1.96
C ALA A 36 15.78 -4.17 -0.63
N PHE A 37 14.76 -3.45 -0.16
CA PHE A 37 14.02 -3.81 1.05
C PHE A 37 12.54 -3.43 0.96
N ILE A 38 11.76 -3.99 1.88
CA ILE A 38 10.33 -3.78 2.00
C ILE A 38 9.94 -3.32 3.40
N LEU A 39 9.01 -2.37 3.46
CA LEU A 39 8.23 -2.03 4.64
C LEU A 39 6.80 -2.46 4.37
N HIS A 40 6.32 -3.46 5.10
CA HIS A 40 4.99 -4.03 4.90
C HIS A 40 4.27 -4.12 6.25
N PRO A 41 2.92 -3.95 6.32
CA PRO A 41 2.20 -3.88 7.60
C PRO A 41 2.42 -5.10 8.51
N MET A 42 2.76 -6.25 7.92
CA MET A 42 3.03 -7.51 8.64
C MET A 42 4.52 -7.89 8.72
N ALA A 43 5.41 -7.20 7.98
CA ALA A 43 6.83 -7.55 7.91
C ALA A 43 7.67 -6.36 7.45
N ASN A 44 8.35 -5.69 8.39
CA ASN A 44 9.33 -4.66 8.04
C ASN A 44 10.72 -5.29 7.95
N GLN A 45 11.31 -5.23 6.77
CA GLN A 45 12.69 -5.63 6.56
C GLN A 45 13.63 -4.51 7.05
N PRO A 46 14.63 -4.82 7.87
CA PRO A 46 15.65 -3.84 8.23
C PRO A 46 16.55 -3.51 7.03
N GLU A 47 16.93 -2.23 6.89
CA GLU A 47 17.91 -1.75 5.91
C GLU A 47 19.33 -2.22 6.31
N MET A 48 19.70 -3.43 5.92
CA MET A 48 20.98 -4.06 6.24
C MET A 48 21.60 -4.77 5.02
N ALA A 49 22.83 -5.28 5.17
CA ALA A 49 23.47 -6.13 4.16
C ALA A 49 22.58 -7.33 3.77
N ARG A 50 22.64 -7.73 2.48
CA ARG A 50 21.82 -8.80 1.86
C ARG A 50 20.33 -8.45 1.69
N GLY A 51 20.04 -7.20 1.32
CA GLY A 51 18.67 -6.70 1.11
C GLY A 51 17.80 -7.63 0.25
N LYS A 52 18.26 -7.94 -0.97
CA LYS A 52 17.48 -8.76 -1.90
C LYS A 52 17.26 -10.21 -1.44
N ASP A 53 18.26 -10.84 -0.81
CA ASP A 53 18.10 -12.19 -0.26
C ASP A 53 17.01 -12.24 0.83
N ASN A 54 16.99 -11.24 1.71
CA ASN A 54 15.98 -11.12 2.76
C ASN A 54 14.59 -10.86 2.16
N LEU A 55 14.52 -10.00 1.13
CA LEU A 55 13.30 -9.73 0.40
C LEU A 55 12.73 -11.01 -0.23
N LYS A 56 13.58 -11.83 -0.83
CA LYS A 56 13.21 -13.16 -1.37
C LYS A 56 12.65 -14.07 -0.29
N ALA A 57 13.24 -14.10 0.90
CA ALA A 57 12.71 -14.90 2.00
C ALA A 57 11.31 -14.45 2.44
N ILE A 58 11.06 -13.13 2.49
CA ILE A 58 9.74 -12.56 2.80
C ILE A 58 8.72 -12.94 1.72
N TYR A 59 9.03 -12.73 0.45
CA TYR A 59 8.13 -13.06 -0.67
C TYR A 59 7.86 -14.57 -0.77
N TYR A 60 8.85 -15.42 -0.50
CA TYR A 60 8.66 -16.86 -0.39
C TYR A 60 7.61 -17.20 0.68
N PHE A 61 7.72 -16.58 1.86
CA PHE A 61 6.77 -16.81 2.95
C PHE A 61 5.37 -16.30 2.59
N PHE A 62 5.23 -15.08 2.06
CA PHE A 62 3.94 -14.54 1.62
C PHE A 62 3.26 -15.43 0.58
N ARG A 63 4.02 -15.93 -0.40
CA ARG A 63 3.51 -16.86 -1.41
C ARG A 63 3.02 -18.19 -0.82
N LYS A 64 3.64 -18.67 0.25
CA LYS A 64 3.20 -19.90 0.96
C LYS A 64 1.95 -19.69 1.81
N MET A 65 1.78 -18.49 2.36
CA MET A 65 0.68 -18.17 3.28
C MET A 65 -0.59 -17.66 2.58
N SER A 66 -0.47 -17.18 1.34
CA SER A 66 -1.58 -16.71 0.53
C SER A 66 -1.80 -17.61 -0.68
N LYS A 67 -3.00 -17.64 -1.25
CA LYS A 67 -3.34 -18.35 -2.47
C LYS A 67 -4.32 -17.54 -3.31
N GLU A 68 -4.30 -17.79 -4.61
CA GLU A 68 -5.21 -17.18 -5.59
C GLU A 68 -5.18 -15.64 -5.59
N ASN A 69 -4.01 -15.07 -5.27
CA ASN A 69 -3.84 -13.63 -5.20
C ASN A 69 -4.15 -12.99 -6.55
N LYS A 70 -5.02 -11.98 -6.54
CA LYS A 70 -5.36 -11.20 -7.73
C LYS A 70 -5.22 -9.71 -7.45
N ILE A 71 -4.49 -9.00 -8.32
CA ILE A 71 -4.24 -7.57 -8.18
C ILE A 71 -5.17 -6.76 -9.09
N HIS A 72 -5.88 -5.82 -8.48
CA HIS A 72 -6.72 -4.84 -9.14
C HIS A 72 -6.13 -3.44 -8.91
N PHE A 73 -5.67 -2.79 -9.98
CA PHE A 73 -5.11 -1.45 -9.87
C PHE A 73 -6.22 -0.40 -9.98
N HIS A 74 -6.17 0.60 -9.09
CA HIS A 74 -7.09 1.74 -9.10
C HIS A 74 -6.40 3.00 -9.61
N ALA A 75 -5.14 3.21 -9.23
CA ALA A 75 -4.33 4.33 -9.69
C ALA A 75 -2.84 3.96 -9.70
N VAL A 76 -2.12 4.52 -10.67
CA VAL A 76 -0.65 4.43 -10.76
C VAL A 76 -0.12 5.82 -11.11
N MET A 77 0.72 6.36 -10.24
CA MET A 77 1.25 7.71 -10.33
C MET A 77 2.77 7.67 -10.24
N PHE A 78 3.45 8.49 -11.04
CA PHE A 78 4.91 8.59 -11.04
C PHE A 78 5.35 10.02 -10.71
N SER A 79 6.49 10.15 -10.03
CA SER A 79 7.21 11.42 -9.98
C SER A 79 7.68 11.84 -11.38
N GLU A 80 7.95 13.12 -11.55
CA GLU A 80 8.39 13.69 -12.85
C GLU A 80 9.70 13.05 -13.34
N ASP A 81 10.61 12.74 -12.41
CA ASP A 81 11.92 12.12 -12.64
C ASP A 81 11.87 10.58 -12.72
N LEU A 82 10.69 9.96 -12.59
CA LEU A 82 10.47 8.52 -12.59
C LEU A 82 11.20 7.74 -11.48
N THR A 83 11.67 8.41 -10.43
CA THR A 83 12.35 7.74 -9.30
C THR A 83 11.39 7.25 -8.23
N GLN A 84 10.12 7.66 -8.28
CA GLN A 84 9.10 7.26 -7.32
C GLN A 84 7.80 6.93 -8.02
N CYS A 85 7.11 5.90 -7.53
CA CYS A 85 5.78 5.52 -7.97
C CYS A 85 4.88 5.23 -6.78
N ALA A 86 3.67 5.80 -6.81
CA ALA A 86 2.61 5.50 -5.88
C ALA A 86 1.53 4.70 -6.61
N ILE A 87 1.13 3.59 -6.03
CA ILE A 87 0.22 2.61 -6.59
C ILE A 87 -0.90 2.38 -5.59
N GLU A 88 -2.12 2.62 -6.05
CA GLU A 88 -3.31 2.23 -5.32
C GLU A 88 -3.85 0.95 -5.92
N LEU A 89 -4.01 -0.09 -5.09
CA LEU A 89 -4.49 -1.39 -5.54
C LEU A 89 -5.34 -2.09 -4.48
N THR A 90 -6.13 -3.06 -4.95
CA THR A 90 -6.74 -4.09 -4.12
C THR A 90 -6.12 -5.43 -4.47
N GLU A 91 -5.75 -6.18 -3.44
CA GLU A 91 -5.34 -7.57 -3.55
C GLU A 91 -6.45 -8.46 -3.01
N ASP A 92 -7.01 -9.30 -3.86
CA ASP A 92 -7.89 -10.38 -3.44
C ASP A 92 -7.04 -11.59 -3.07
N VAL A 93 -7.26 -12.18 -1.89
CA VAL A 93 -6.59 -13.40 -1.44
C VAL A 93 -7.63 -14.41 -1.00
N MET A 94 -7.41 -15.71 -1.27
CA MET A 94 -8.30 -16.75 -0.75
C MET A 94 -8.34 -16.70 0.79
N ASP A 95 -9.54 -16.59 1.36
CA ASP A 95 -9.73 -16.56 2.82
C ASP A 95 -9.32 -17.89 3.46
N PRO A 96 -8.26 -17.94 4.30
CA PRO A 96 -7.80 -19.17 4.94
C PRO A 96 -8.86 -19.83 5.83
N THR A 97 -9.80 -19.05 6.39
CA THR A 97 -10.87 -19.56 7.26
C THR A 97 -11.96 -20.29 6.48
N SER A 98 -12.17 -19.92 5.21
CA SER A 98 -13.12 -20.58 4.31
C SER A 98 -12.67 -21.99 3.89
N VAL A 99 -11.37 -22.28 3.97
CA VAL A 99 -10.80 -23.62 3.74
C VAL A 99 -11.04 -24.56 4.94
N LEU A 100 -11.13 -24.00 6.15
CA LEU A 100 -11.30 -24.75 7.40
C LEU A 100 -12.76 -25.13 7.72
N LEU A 101 -13.74 -24.47 7.09
CA LEU A 101 -15.18 -24.70 7.31
C LEU A 101 -15.88 -25.06 5.99
N PRO A 102 -15.87 -26.35 5.59
CA PRO A 102 -16.51 -26.78 4.35
C PRO A 102 -18.04 -26.56 4.41
N GLY A 103 -18.57 -25.78 3.46
CA GLY A 103 -20.01 -25.52 3.33
C GLY A 103 -20.41 -24.04 3.19
N PHE A 104 -19.49 -23.11 3.48
CA PHE A 104 -19.68 -21.68 3.22
C PHE A 104 -19.02 -21.29 1.89
N ALA A 105 -19.64 -20.38 1.14
CA ALA A 105 -19.06 -19.87 -0.10
C ALA A 105 -17.70 -19.22 0.20
N VAL A 106 -16.65 -19.74 -0.44
CA VAL A 106 -15.31 -19.15 -0.41
C VAL A 106 -15.42 -17.74 -1.00
N ARG A 107 -15.27 -16.72 -0.16
CA ARG A 107 -15.17 -15.33 -0.62
C ARG A 107 -13.72 -14.90 -0.49
N PRO A 108 -13.13 -14.28 -1.52
CA PRO A 108 -11.82 -13.69 -1.39
C PRO A 108 -11.85 -12.59 -0.32
N LEU A 109 -10.80 -12.54 0.49
CA LEU A 109 -10.49 -11.41 1.34
C LEU A 109 -9.87 -10.33 0.45
N SER A 110 -10.58 -9.24 0.21
CA SER A 110 -10.10 -8.08 -0.53
C SER A 110 -9.42 -7.10 0.40
N ILE A 111 -8.12 -6.85 0.18
CA ILE A 111 -7.29 -5.96 0.99
C ILE A 111 -6.88 -4.77 0.13
N ARG A 112 -7.11 -3.54 0.61
CA ARG A 112 -6.74 -2.32 -0.12
C ARG A 112 -5.41 -1.79 0.39
N PHE A 113 -4.48 -1.58 -0.54
CA PHE A 113 -3.16 -1.06 -0.27
C PHE A 113 -2.91 0.27 -0.98
N LEU A 114 -2.14 1.12 -0.31
CA LEU A 114 -1.37 2.18 -0.92
C LEU A 114 0.10 1.78 -0.89
N VAL A 115 0.62 1.41 -2.05
CA VAL A 115 2.00 0.95 -2.22
C VAL A 115 2.82 2.10 -2.78
N ARG A 116 3.96 2.38 -2.17
CA ARG A 116 4.98 3.26 -2.75
C ARG A 116 6.19 2.43 -3.11
N VAL A 117 6.66 2.54 -4.35
CA VAL A 117 7.94 1.99 -4.78
C VAL A 117 8.87 3.12 -5.19
N ASP A 118 10.12 3.02 -4.78
CA ASP A 118 11.17 3.90 -5.27
C ASP A 118 12.06 3.12 -6.24
N LEU A 119 12.33 3.77 -7.38
CA LEU A 119 13.04 3.23 -8.52
C LEU A 119 14.43 3.84 -8.61
N ARG A 120 15.38 3.02 -9.04
CA ARG A 120 16.76 3.41 -9.34
C ARG A 120 17.10 2.98 -10.75
N LEU A 121 17.64 3.91 -11.55
CA LEU A 121 18.21 3.57 -12.85
C LEU A 121 19.60 2.95 -12.63
N GLU A 122 19.76 1.69 -13.01
CA GLU A 122 21.00 0.94 -12.83
C GLU A 122 21.95 1.12 -14.02
N ALA A 123 23.20 0.67 -13.86
CA ALA A 123 24.25 0.82 -14.88
C ALA A 123 23.92 0.13 -16.22
N ASP A 124 23.00 -0.83 -16.22
CA ASP A 124 22.52 -1.52 -17.43
C ASP A 124 21.38 -0.78 -18.15
N GLY A 125 21.05 0.45 -17.71
CA GLY A 125 20.00 1.27 -18.30
C GLY A 125 18.58 0.88 -17.86
N LYS A 126 18.43 -0.05 -16.91
CA LYS A 126 17.12 -0.50 -16.44
C LYS A 126 16.77 0.09 -15.09
N TYR A 127 15.51 0.46 -14.94
CA TYR A 127 14.94 0.81 -13.65
C TYR A 127 14.68 -0.45 -12.82
N ARG A 128 15.09 -0.43 -11.55
CA ARG A 128 14.82 -1.46 -10.54
C ARG A 128 14.24 -0.84 -9.27
N ILE A 129 13.44 -1.61 -8.54
CA ILE A 129 12.88 -1.21 -7.25
C ILE A 129 13.96 -1.42 -6.19
N TRP A 130 14.29 -0.36 -5.44
CA TRP A 130 15.22 -0.46 -4.31
C TRP A 130 14.51 -0.30 -2.96
N ARG A 131 13.30 0.27 -2.95
CA ARG A 131 12.48 0.39 -1.76
C ARG A 131 11.01 0.19 -2.11
N GLN A 132 10.34 -0.66 -1.33
CA GLN A 132 8.89 -0.84 -1.39
C GLN A 132 8.28 -0.54 -0.02
N HIS A 133 7.20 0.23 0.00
CA HIS A 133 6.46 0.55 1.22
C HIS A 133 4.97 0.31 0.99
N ASP A 134 4.46 -0.74 1.60
CA ASP A 134 3.08 -1.15 1.53
C ASP A 134 2.36 -0.62 2.76
N ASN A 135 1.28 0.13 2.54
CA ASN A 135 0.47 0.68 3.60
C ASN A 135 -0.96 0.20 3.45
N PHE A 136 -1.60 -0.15 4.57
CA PHE A 136 -3.05 -0.15 4.60
C PHE A 136 -3.56 1.28 4.38
N VAL A 137 -4.71 1.41 3.73
CA VAL A 137 -5.41 2.69 3.72
C VAL A 137 -5.67 3.11 5.17
N SER A 138 -5.43 4.39 5.49
CA SER A 138 -5.50 4.90 6.88
C SER A 138 -6.88 4.75 7.53
N ASP A 139 -7.91 4.49 6.73
CA ASP A 139 -9.17 3.97 7.19
C ASP A 139 -9.09 2.44 7.25
N LEU A 140 -8.97 1.92 8.48
CA LEU A 140 -8.90 0.49 8.76
C LEU A 140 -10.21 -0.26 8.40
N GLY A 141 -11.34 0.46 8.29
CA GLY A 141 -12.57 -0.10 7.75
C GLY A 141 -12.48 -0.33 6.25
N MET A 142 -11.86 0.61 5.52
CA MET A 142 -11.63 0.50 4.07
C MET A 142 -10.42 -0.36 3.67
N SER A 143 -9.49 -0.63 4.58
CA SER A 143 -8.32 -1.48 4.29
C SER A 143 -8.69 -2.96 4.08
N GLY A 144 -9.88 -3.38 4.53
CA GLY A 144 -10.33 -4.76 4.51
C GLY A 144 -9.81 -5.60 5.68
N PHE A 145 -8.87 -5.07 6.48
CA PHE A 145 -8.25 -5.77 7.60
C PHE A 145 -8.94 -5.43 8.93
N LYS A 146 -9.80 -6.33 9.42
CA LYS A 146 -10.46 -6.18 10.71
C LYS A 146 -9.55 -6.64 11.85
N ILE A 147 -8.55 -5.82 12.22
CA ILE A 147 -7.55 -6.14 13.27
C ILE A 147 -8.23 -6.58 14.58
N PHE A 148 -9.29 -5.89 14.98
CA PHE A 148 -10.21 -6.32 16.05
C PHE A 148 -11.60 -5.67 15.86
N PRO A 149 -12.68 -6.24 16.44
CA PRO A 149 -14.01 -5.63 16.36
C PRO A 149 -14.00 -4.20 16.91
N GLY A 150 -14.37 -3.22 16.07
CA GLY A 150 -14.41 -1.80 16.46
C GLY A 150 -13.17 -0.97 16.11
N ALA A 151 -12.11 -1.55 15.54
CA ALA A 151 -10.91 -0.79 15.15
C ALA A 151 -11.19 0.38 14.19
N GLY A 152 -12.08 0.19 13.21
CA GLY A 152 -12.54 1.26 12.31
C GLY A 152 -13.25 2.39 13.06
N LEU A 153 -14.20 2.05 13.94
CA LEU A 153 -14.93 3.00 14.78
C LEU A 153 -13.98 3.86 15.64
N ILE A 154 -12.98 3.23 16.27
CA ILE A 154 -11.99 3.95 17.08
C ILE A 154 -11.18 4.92 16.22
N SER A 155 -10.73 4.48 15.04
CA SER A 155 -10.01 5.34 14.09
C SER A 155 -10.85 6.56 13.69
N ASP A 156 -12.14 6.35 13.37
CA ASP A 156 -13.06 7.41 12.99
C ASP A 156 -13.33 8.39 14.12
N VAL A 157 -13.51 7.91 15.36
CA VAL A 157 -13.70 8.76 16.54
C VAL A 157 -12.47 9.64 16.80
N ILE A 158 -11.26 9.08 16.69
CA ILE A 158 -10.01 9.85 16.86
C ILE A 158 -9.92 10.94 15.80
N LYS A 159 -10.13 10.59 14.52
CA LYS A 159 -10.07 11.54 13.40
C LYS A 159 -11.13 12.64 13.53
N ALA A 160 -12.37 12.28 13.87
CA ALA A 160 -13.46 13.23 14.07
C ALA A 160 -13.17 14.19 15.22
N SER A 161 -12.60 13.70 16.32
CA SER A 161 -12.21 14.53 17.46
C SER A 161 -11.11 15.54 17.07
N GLY A 162 -10.08 15.08 16.34
CA GLY A 162 -9.04 15.95 15.80
C GLY A 162 -9.58 17.02 14.84
N ALA A 163 -10.53 16.65 13.98
CA ALA A 163 -11.20 17.60 13.10
C ALA A 163 -11.99 18.66 13.89
N LEU A 164 -12.80 18.25 14.88
CA LEU A 164 -13.57 19.19 15.72
C LEU A 164 -12.66 20.17 16.47
N PHE A 165 -11.55 19.69 17.03
CA PHE A 165 -10.56 20.53 17.70
C PHE A 165 -9.92 21.54 16.74
N THR A 166 -9.50 21.09 15.55
CA THR A 166 -8.88 21.95 14.53
C THR A 166 -9.88 22.99 13.99
N ILE A 167 -11.14 22.61 13.79
CA ILE A 167 -12.22 23.53 13.40
C ILE A 167 -12.45 24.58 14.48
N ALA A 168 -12.47 24.19 15.75
CA ALA A 168 -12.65 25.13 16.87
C ALA A 168 -11.50 26.15 16.93
N LEU A 169 -10.24 25.70 16.84
CA LEU A 169 -9.08 26.58 16.78
C LEU A 169 -9.11 27.49 15.55
N GLY A 170 -9.42 26.94 14.36
CA GLY A 170 -9.51 27.71 13.12
C GLY A 170 -10.57 28.81 13.20
N ARG A 171 -11.74 28.52 13.75
CA ARG A 171 -12.79 29.53 13.98
C ARG A 171 -12.39 30.57 15.03
N TYR A 172 -11.67 30.17 16.06
CA TYR A 172 -11.18 31.09 17.09
C TYR A 172 -10.12 32.06 16.53
N PHE A 173 -9.14 31.56 15.78
CA PHE A 173 -8.02 32.37 15.27
C PHE A 173 -8.30 33.10 13.96
N ALA A 174 -9.18 32.57 13.11
CA ALA A 174 -9.47 33.13 11.78
C ALA A 174 -10.95 33.46 11.59
N GLY A 175 -11.70 33.63 12.69
CA GLY A 175 -13.16 33.86 12.67
C GLY A 175 -13.59 35.00 11.73
N ASP A 176 -12.90 36.13 11.80
CA ASP A 176 -13.20 37.32 10.98
C ASP A 176 -12.85 37.15 9.50
N VAL A 177 -11.91 36.26 9.18
CA VAL A 177 -11.53 35.92 7.80
C VAL A 177 -12.49 34.87 7.21
N ILE A 178 -12.90 33.90 8.04
CA ILE A 178 -13.78 32.79 7.65
C ILE A 178 -15.24 33.26 7.53
N THR A 179 -15.67 34.14 8.43
CA THR A 179 -17.01 34.74 8.42
C THR A 179 -16.84 36.25 8.38
N PRO A 180 -16.60 36.85 7.20
CA PRO A 180 -16.48 38.29 7.10
C PRO A 180 -17.77 38.91 7.66
N GLN A 181 -17.65 39.79 8.65
CA GLN A 181 -18.79 40.56 9.15
C GLN A 181 -19.39 41.30 7.95
N LYS A 182 -20.54 40.80 7.46
CA LYS A 182 -21.39 41.54 6.54
C LYS A 182 -21.67 42.86 7.24
N GLU A 183 -21.19 43.96 6.63
CA GLU A 183 -21.25 45.33 7.14
C GLU A 183 -22.47 45.51 8.04
N ARG A 184 -22.24 45.76 9.34
CA ARG A 184 -23.26 46.38 10.18
C ARG A 184 -23.53 47.73 9.53
N ARG A 185 -24.50 47.79 8.62
CA ARG A 185 -25.17 49.04 8.28
C ARG A 185 -25.78 49.54 9.58
N ILE A 186 -25.09 50.52 10.15
CA ILE A 186 -25.62 51.42 11.15
C ILE A 186 -26.60 52.31 10.37
N ASP A 187 -27.88 52.12 10.61
CA ASP A 187 -28.88 53.16 10.41
C ASP A 187 -28.79 54.16 11.58
#